data_AF-A0AAV0W7J5-F1
#
_entry.id   AF-A0AAV0W7J5-F1
#
_cell.length_a   1.000
_cell.length_b   1.000
_cell.length_c   1.000
_cell.angle_alpha   90.00
_cell.angle_beta   90.00
_cell.angle_gamma   90.00
#
_symmetry.space_group_name_H-M   'P 1'
#
loop_
_entity.id
_entity.type
_entity.pdbx_description
1 polymer ?
#
loop_
_entity_poly.entity_id
_entity_poly.type
_entity_poly.pdbx_seq_one_letter_code
_entity_poly.pdbx_strand_id
1 'polypeptide(L)'
;MSTANTASLVKDWTVTDLTDSDHRVISFRLAVKKPVERVPAEIRYDVRSADWDLFKTTLLGEIGRIPDSSTSINTTADGIIRAITTAADRSIPKKRPTAITGRSPWWSPVLSTLRQNLVQQ
;
A
#
# COMPACT_ATOMS: atom_id res chain seq x y z
N MET A 1 18.48 5.68 14.68
CA MET A 1 18.42 4.51 13.79
C MET A 1 19.75 3.79 13.86
N SER A 2 19.78 2.56 14.39
CA SER A 2 20.99 1.75 14.52
C SER A 2 21.00 0.73 13.39
N THR A 3 22.09 0.64 12.62
CA THR A 3 22.28 -0.37 11.58
C THR A 3 22.51 -1.73 12.24
N ALA A 4 21.43 -2.47 12.49
CA ALA A 4 21.53 -3.87 12.92
C ALA A 4 22.21 -4.70 11.80
N ASN A 5 23.49 -5.02 12.03
CA ASN A 5 24.33 -6.05 11.41
C ASN A 5 24.16 -6.33 9.90
N THR A 6 24.32 -5.28 9.07
CA THR A 6 24.39 -5.40 7.60
C THR A 6 25.62 -6.17 7.10
N ALA A 7 26.66 -6.33 7.94
CA ALA A 7 27.88 -7.07 7.60
C ALA A 7 27.59 -8.53 7.19
N SER A 8 26.61 -9.17 7.85
CA SER A 8 26.18 -10.54 7.51
C SER A 8 25.51 -10.69 6.14
N LEU A 9 25.09 -9.59 5.52
CA LEU A 9 24.44 -9.56 4.20
C LEU A 9 25.44 -9.37 3.05
N VAL A 10 26.64 -8.87 3.36
CA VAL A 10 27.70 -8.61 2.38
C VAL A 10 28.48 -9.90 2.14
N LYS A 11 28.63 -10.26 0.87
CA LYS A 11 29.38 -11.44 0.40
C LYS A 11 30.40 -11.01 -0.65
N ASP A 12 31.46 -11.80 -0.80
CA ASP A 12 32.45 -11.65 -1.87
C ASP A 12 33.06 -10.24 -1.96
N TRP A 13 33.42 -9.70 -0.81
CA TRP A 13 34.11 -8.41 -0.73
C TRP A 13 35.49 -8.52 -1.39
N THR A 14 35.73 -7.67 -2.39
CA THR A 14 36.98 -7.64 -3.16
C THR A 14 37.39 -6.21 -3.45
N VAL A 15 38.69 -6.01 -3.60
CA VAL A 15 39.30 -4.73 -3.99
C VAL A 15 40.15 -5.00 -5.22
N THR A 16 39.93 -4.23 -6.29
CA THR A 16 40.54 -4.45 -7.61
C THR A 16 41.01 -3.14 -8.23
N ASP A 17 42.16 -3.19 -8.90
CA ASP A 17 42.75 -2.05 -9.62
C ASP A 17 42.22 -2.04 -11.07
N LEU A 18 40.93 -1.71 -11.23
CA LEU A 18 40.25 -1.68 -12.53
C LEU A 18 40.30 -0.29 -13.21
N THR A 19 40.65 0.74 -12.45
CA THR A 19 40.67 2.14 -12.91
C THR A 19 42.08 2.66 -13.01
N ASP A 20 42.29 3.65 -13.88
CA ASP A 20 43.51 4.44 -14.02
C ASP A 20 43.60 5.60 -13.01
N SER A 21 42.55 5.80 -12.20
CA SER A 21 42.59 6.63 -11.00
C SER A 21 43.52 6.02 -9.94
N ASP A 22 44.05 6.88 -9.09
CA ASP A 22 44.71 6.55 -7.82
C ASP A 22 43.82 5.82 -6.80
N HIS A 23 42.52 5.66 -7.09
CA HIS A 23 41.58 4.90 -6.28
C HIS A 23 41.41 3.45 -6.75
N ARG A 24 41.14 2.55 -5.78
CA ARG A 24 40.83 1.14 -6.04
C ARG A 24 39.33 0.89 -6.02
N VAL A 25 38.85 0.01 -6.91
CA VAL A 25 37.43 -0.36 -6.99
C VAL A 25 37.12 -1.40 -5.91
N ILE A 26 36.05 -1.15 -5.15
CA ILE A 26 35.49 -2.09 -4.17
C ILE A 26 34.27 -2.76 -4.79
N SER A 27 34.24 -4.10 -4.79
CA SER A 27 33.12 -4.91 -5.27
C SER A 27 32.63 -5.87 -4.19
N PHE A 28 31.31 -6.02 -4.07
CA PHE A 28 30.68 -6.98 -3.16
C PHE A 28 29.28 -7.36 -3.66
N ARG A 29 28.77 -8.51 -3.20
CA ARG A 29 27.38 -8.95 -3.41
C ARG A 29 26.57 -8.72 -2.14
N LEU A 30 25.36 -8.20 -2.27
CA LEU A 30 24.44 -8.01 -1.15
C LEU A 30 23.31 -9.03 -1.20
N ALA A 31 23.18 -9.84 -0.15
CA ALA A 31 22.09 -10.80 0.01
C ALA A 31 20.83 -10.09 0.55
N VAL A 32 20.05 -9.48 -0.34
CA VAL A 32 18.80 -8.79 0.03
C VAL A 32 17.70 -9.82 0.26
N LYS A 33 17.37 -10.13 1.53
CA LYS A 33 16.25 -11.03 1.85
C LYS A 33 14.92 -10.29 1.67
N LYS A 34 14.05 -10.90 0.85
CA LYS A 34 12.64 -10.59 0.56
C LYS A 34 12.36 -9.36 -0.33
N PRO A 35 11.46 -9.49 -1.32
CA PRO A 35 10.75 -8.35 -1.86
C PRO A 35 10.10 -7.61 -0.70
N VAL A 36 10.16 -6.28 -0.73
CA VAL A 36 9.40 -5.43 0.20
C VAL A 36 7.99 -6.01 0.29
N GLU A 37 7.56 -6.34 1.51
CA GLU A 37 6.18 -6.73 1.76
C GLU A 37 5.33 -5.55 1.34
N ARG A 38 4.79 -5.64 0.12
CA ARG A 38 3.92 -4.59 -0.41
C ARG A 38 2.71 -4.62 0.48
N VAL A 39 2.54 -3.59 1.31
CA VAL A 39 1.29 -3.35 2.03
C VAL A 39 0.18 -3.53 0.98
N PRO A 40 -0.76 -4.46 1.17
CA PRO A 40 -1.86 -4.64 0.25
C PRO A 40 -2.48 -3.27 0.02
N ALA A 41 -2.57 -2.86 -1.25
CA ALA A 41 -3.14 -1.56 -1.56
C ALA A 41 -4.55 -1.50 -0.95
N GLU A 42 -4.84 -0.46 -0.17
CA GLU A 42 -6.19 -0.22 0.35
C GLU A 42 -7.18 -0.34 -0.80
N ILE A 43 -8.11 -1.28 -0.69
CA ILE A 43 -9.18 -1.44 -1.68
C ILE A 43 -10.12 -0.25 -1.48
N ARG A 44 -10.15 0.66 -2.45
CA ARG A 44 -10.99 1.86 -2.41
C ARG A 44 -12.21 1.66 -3.32
N TYR A 45 -13.38 2.05 -2.85
CA TYR A 45 -14.59 2.07 -3.69
C TYR A 45 -14.55 3.21 -4.70
N ASP A 46 -15.02 2.96 -5.93
CA ASP A 46 -15.23 4.01 -6.92
C ASP A 46 -16.64 4.59 -6.79
N VAL A 47 -16.79 5.51 -5.85
CA VAL A 47 -18.08 6.12 -5.48
C VAL A 47 -18.75 6.87 -6.64
N ARG A 48 -17.99 7.26 -7.68
CA ARG A 48 -18.54 7.92 -8.88
C ARG A 48 -19.33 6.97 -9.77
N SER A 49 -18.97 5.69 -9.75
CA SER A 49 -19.59 4.63 -10.55
C SER A 49 -20.56 3.79 -9.71
N ALA A 50 -20.98 4.31 -8.54
CA ALA A 50 -21.86 3.62 -7.63
C ALA A 50 -23.30 3.56 -8.16
N ASP A 51 -23.91 2.38 -8.07
CA ASP A 51 -25.36 2.23 -8.19
C ASP A 51 -26.00 2.56 -6.84
N TRP A 52 -26.40 3.82 -6.66
CA TRP A 52 -26.98 4.28 -5.40
C TRP A 52 -28.36 3.69 -5.11
N ASP A 53 -29.11 3.27 -6.13
CA ASP A 53 -30.41 2.64 -5.92
C ASP A 53 -30.25 1.21 -5.41
N LEU A 54 -29.30 0.46 -5.98
CA LEU A 54 -28.92 -0.86 -5.45
C LEU A 54 -28.31 -0.75 -4.05
N PHE A 55 -27.50 0.27 -3.78
CA PHE A 55 -26.95 0.53 -2.46
C PHE A 55 -28.08 0.73 -1.42
N LYS A 56 -29.03 1.63 -1.70
CA LYS A 56 -30.15 1.93 -0.80
C LYS A 56 -31.02 0.70 -0.52
N THR A 57 -31.40 -0.03 -1.58
CA THR A 57 -32.23 -1.23 -1.44
C THR A 57 -31.53 -2.33 -0.65
N THR A 58 -30.24 -2.55 -0.91
CA THR A 58 -29.42 -3.51 -0.16
C THR A 58 -29.27 -3.08 1.30
N LEU A 59 -29.00 -1.81 1.57
CA LEU A 59 -28.85 -1.28 2.92
C LEU A 59 -30.15 -1.42 3.73
N LEU A 60 -31.29 -1.09 3.13
CA LEU A 60 -32.60 -1.27 3.75
C LEU A 60 -32.88 -2.73 4.12
N GLY A 61 -32.46 -3.68 3.29
CA GLY A 61 -32.53 -5.11 3.59
C GLY A 61 -31.64 -5.56 4.76
N GLU A 62 -30.52 -4.87 4.98
CA GLU A 62 -29.56 -5.20 6.04
C GLU A 62 -29.83 -4.50 7.38
N ILE A 63 -30.58 -3.38 7.39
CA ILE A 63 -30.90 -2.63 8.61
C ILE A 63 -31.58 -3.50 9.67
N GLY A 64 -32.51 -4.38 9.26
CA GLY A 64 -33.21 -5.29 10.19
C GLY A 64 -32.30 -6.35 10.83
N ARG A 65 -31.05 -6.47 10.41
CA ARG A 65 -30.05 -7.38 10.99
C ARG A 65 -29.07 -6.68 11.93
N ILE A 66 -29.21 -5.37 12.13
CA ILE A 66 -28.39 -4.61 13.08
C ILE A 66 -28.93 -4.91 14.49
N PRO A 67 -28.08 -5.40 15.42
CA PRO A 67 -28.50 -5.67 16.79
C PRO A 67 -28.99 -4.40 17.48
N ASP A 68 -30.12 -4.52 18.18
CA ASP A 68 -30.70 -3.41 18.93
C ASP A 68 -29.77 -2.89 20.03
N SER A 69 -30.06 -1.68 20.52
CA SER A 69 -29.33 -0.98 21.58
C SER A 69 -29.33 -1.70 22.94
N SER A 70 -30.07 -2.79 23.08
CA SER A 70 -29.98 -3.72 24.21
C SER A 70 -28.69 -4.56 24.19
N THR A 71 -28.00 -4.62 23.05
CA THR A 71 -26.70 -5.29 22.87
C THR A 71 -25.55 -4.32 23.13
N SER A 72 -24.32 -4.83 23.35
CA SER A 72 -23.15 -3.98 23.54
C SER A 72 -22.93 -3.01 22.36
N ILE A 73 -22.42 -1.81 22.66
CA ILE A 73 -22.12 -0.77 21.66
C ILE A 73 -21.24 -1.31 20.53
N ASN A 74 -20.24 -2.13 20.85
CA ASN A 74 -19.37 -2.75 19.85
C ASN A 74 -20.14 -3.66 18.90
N THR A 75 -21.09 -4.43 19.42
CA THR A 75 -21.91 -5.34 18.61
C THR A 75 -22.84 -4.60 17.65
N THR A 76 -23.43 -3.48 18.11
CA THR A 76 -24.20 -2.60 17.23
C THR A 76 -23.30 -1.93 16.18
N ALA A 77 -22.10 -1.47 16.56
CA ALA A 77 -21.13 -0.89 15.63
C ALA A 77 -20.69 -1.90 14.55
N ASP A 78 -20.39 -3.13 14.93
CA ASP A 78 -20.08 -4.22 14.00
C ASP A 78 -21.25 -4.50 13.04
N GLY A 79 -22.49 -4.44 13.54
CA GLY A 79 -23.70 -4.55 12.73
C GLY A 79 -23.80 -3.45 11.67
N ILE A 80 -23.56 -2.20 12.06
CA ILE A 80 -23.56 -1.04 11.15
C ILE A 80 -22.46 -1.18 10.09
N ILE A 81 -21.22 -1.50 10.53
CA ILE A 81 -20.08 -1.69 9.64
C ILE A 81 -20.39 -2.79 8.61
N ARG A 82 -20.94 -3.92 9.07
CA ARG A 82 -21.33 -5.03 8.20
C ARG A 82 -22.39 -4.61 7.19
N ALA A 83 -23.44 -3.92 7.62
CA ALA A 83 -24.53 -3.47 6.75
C ALA A 83 -24.02 -2.53 5.64
N ILE A 84 -23.22 -1.52 6.02
CA ILE A 84 -22.62 -0.56 5.08
C ILE A 84 -21.67 -1.27 4.11
N THR A 85 -20.80 -2.14 4.63
CA THR A 85 -19.82 -2.87 3.81
C THR A 85 -20.51 -3.78 2.80
N THR A 86 -21.56 -4.50 3.23
CA THR A 86 -22.33 -5.38 2.36
C THR A 86 -23.04 -4.61 1.25
N ALA A 87 -23.66 -3.47 1.58
CA ALA A 87 -24.28 -2.60 0.60
C ALA A 87 -23.25 -2.05 -0.40
N ALA A 88 -22.10 -1.58 0.10
CA ALA A 88 -21.02 -1.05 -0.73
C ALA A 88 -20.42 -2.11 -1.66
N ASP A 89 -20.13 -3.31 -1.17
CA ASP A 89 -19.55 -4.40 -1.96
C ASP A 89 -20.45 -4.85 -3.12
N ARG A 90 -21.77 -4.75 -2.96
CA ARG A 90 -22.73 -5.14 -4.00
C ARG A 90 -22.99 -4.07 -5.05
N SER A 91 -22.87 -2.80 -4.69
CA SER A 91 -23.36 -1.69 -5.51
C SER A 91 -22.29 -0.71 -5.97
N ILE A 92 -21.09 -0.76 -5.36
CA ILE A 92 -20.01 0.15 -5.68
C ILE A 92 -18.83 -0.66 -6.21
N PRO A 93 -18.45 -0.49 -7.48
CA PRO A 93 -17.28 -1.18 -8.01
C PRO A 93 -16.03 -0.75 -7.24
N LYS A 94 -15.16 -1.72 -6.94
CA LYS A 94 -13.86 -1.45 -6.35
C LYS A 94 -12.97 -0.79 -7.40
N LYS A 95 -12.30 0.31 -7.04
CA LYS A 95 -11.21 0.83 -7.86
C LYS A 95 -10.25 -0.31 -8.06
N ARG A 96 -9.93 -0.61 -9.32
CA ARG A 96 -8.77 -1.46 -9.61
C ARG A 96 -7.64 -0.88 -8.79
N PRO A 97 -6.90 -1.70 -8.02
CA PRO A 97 -5.62 -1.25 -7.52
C PRO A 97 -4.93 -0.68 -8.75
N THR A 98 -4.72 0.64 -8.78
CA THR A 98 -3.78 1.19 -9.73
C THR A 98 -2.56 0.36 -9.45
N ALA A 99 -2.21 -0.54 -10.38
CA ALA A 99 -1.01 -1.32 -10.26
C ALA A 99 0.00 -0.28 -9.86
N ILE A 100 0.50 -0.38 -8.64
CA ILE A 100 1.58 0.48 -8.19
C ILE A 100 2.71 -0.04 -9.06
N THR A 101 2.77 0.47 -10.29
CA THR A 101 3.96 0.50 -11.11
C THR A 101 4.96 1.14 -10.16
N GLY A 102 5.88 0.28 -9.72
CA GLY A 102 6.54 0.37 -8.43
C GLY A 102 6.99 1.77 -8.07
N ARG A 103 6.24 2.44 -7.19
CA ARG A 103 6.89 3.48 -6.39
C ARG A 103 7.73 2.73 -5.40
N SER A 104 9.03 2.69 -5.69
CA SER A 104 10.03 2.17 -4.79
C SER A 104 9.81 2.79 -3.40
N PRO A 105 10.04 2.04 -2.30
CA PRO A 105 9.74 2.51 -0.95
C PRO A 105 10.46 3.81 -0.55
N TRP A 106 11.57 4.11 -1.23
CA TRP A 106 12.37 5.31 -1.06
C TRP A 106 11.86 6.52 -1.88
N TRP A 107 10.82 6.34 -2.70
CA TRP A 107 10.26 7.39 -3.55
C TRP A 107 9.27 8.25 -2.77
N SER A 108 9.73 9.41 -2.27
CA SER A 108 8.89 10.33 -1.49
C SER A 108 8.11 11.30 -2.38
N PRO A 109 7.04 11.93 -1.85
CA PRO A 109 6.37 13.05 -2.52
C PRO A 109 7.33 14.19 -2.89
N VAL A 110 8.31 14.48 -2.02
CA VAL A 110 9.35 15.50 -2.26
C VAL A 110 10.16 15.19 -3.51
N LEU A 111 10.58 13.93 -3.69
CA LEU A 111 11.32 13.50 -4.88
C LEU A 111 10.46 13.57 -6.16
N SER A 112 9.15 13.38 -6.02
CA SER A 112 8.22 13.53 -7.15
C SER A 112 8.14 14.99 -7.62
N THR A 113 8.07 15.93 -6.67
CA THR A 113 8.06 17.37 -6.96
C THR A 113 9.38 17.83 -7.58
N LEU A 114 10.52 17.40 -7.02
CA LEU A 114 11.84 17.74 -7.57
C LEU A 114 12.01 17.23 -9.00
N ARG A 115 11.58 16.00 -9.30
CA ARG A 115 11.61 15.45 -10.66
C ARG A 115 10.75 16.27 -11.63
N GLN A 116 9.56 16.71 -11.22
CA GLN A 116 8.70 17.52 -12.07
C GLN A 116 9.33 18.88 -12.39
N ASN A 117 9.94 19.52 -11.40
CA ASN A 117 10.60 20.81 -11.59
C ASN A 117 11.82 20.73 -12.52
N LEU A 118 12.58 19.62 -12.47
CA LEU A 118 13.71 19.39 -13.36
C LEU A 118 13.31 19.17 -14.83
N VAL A 119 12.10 18.67 -15.10
CA VAL A 119 11.62 18.42 -16.47
C VAL A 119 11.04 19.69 -17.10
N GLN A 120 10.79 20.74 -16.31
CA GLN A 120 10.28 22.04 -16.78
C GLN A 120 11.37 23.11 -16.99
N GLN A 121 12.65 22.74 -16.87
CA GLN A 121 13.80 23.56 -17.26
C GLN A 121 14.37 23.06 -18.58
#